data_AF-A0A820AMF6-F1
#
_entry.id   AF-A0A820AMF6-F1
#
_cell.length_a   1.000
_cell.length_b   1.000
_cell.length_c   1.000
_cell.angle_alpha   90.00
_cell.angle_beta   90.00
_cell.angle_gamma   90.00
#
_symmetry.space_group_name_H-M   'P 1'
#
loop_
_entity.id
_entity.type
_entity.pdbx_description
1 polymer ?
#
loop_
_entity_poly.entity_id
_entity_poly.type
_entity_poly.pdbx_seq_one_letter_code
_entity_poly.pdbx_strand_id
1 'polypeptide(L)'
;SINNELFLIDKSCSKVAQTRLETRTRRPNVEACRDSAMHSLIQEVHGLHAAIADLHAKLHQEENAVQQLLHTKSTLEQDLSIKSNSLFIDSNKVMGIRRTFTMGIPEKSFSTSLLSSHPFDLIAL
;
A
#
# COMPACT_ATOMS: atom_id res chain seq x y z
N SER A 1 -9.44 11.58 -15.82
CA SER A 1 -10.31 11.17 -16.96
C SER A 1 -11.16 9.94 -16.72
N ILE A 2 -10.80 8.97 -15.87
CA ILE A 2 -11.61 7.75 -15.70
C ILE A 2 -12.72 7.93 -14.63
N ASN A 3 -12.42 8.64 -13.53
CA ASN A 3 -13.39 8.85 -12.44
C ASN A 3 -14.64 9.64 -12.86
N ASN A 4 -14.54 10.55 -13.84
CA ASN A 4 -15.69 11.34 -14.29
C ASN A 4 -16.66 10.55 -15.17
N GLU A 5 -16.19 9.63 -16.01
CA GLU A 5 -17.10 8.85 -16.87
C GLU A 5 -17.85 7.77 -16.09
N LEU A 6 -17.17 7.06 -15.18
CA LEU A 6 -17.83 6.06 -14.33
C LEU A 6 -18.87 6.72 -13.40
N PHE A 7 -18.54 7.90 -12.86
CA PHE A 7 -19.46 8.72 -12.06
C PHE A 7 -20.68 9.19 -12.86
N LEU A 8 -20.51 9.49 -14.15
CA LEU A 8 -21.61 9.95 -15.00
C LEU A 8 -22.56 8.81 -15.39
N ILE A 9 -22.01 7.62 -15.64
CA ILE A 9 -22.78 6.41 -15.95
C ILE A 9 -23.57 5.95 -14.73
N ASP A 10 -22.93 5.89 -13.57
CA ASP A 10 -23.55 5.51 -12.30
C ASP A 10 -24.74 6.41 -11.93
N LYS A 11 -24.52 7.72 -12.05
CA LYS A 11 -25.56 8.75 -11.85
C LYS A 11 -26.72 8.62 -12.85
N SER A 12 -26.47 8.13 -14.05
CA SER A 12 -27.52 8.00 -15.08
C SER A 12 -28.47 6.84 -14.81
N CYS A 13 -27.96 5.67 -14.41
CA CYS A 13 -28.77 4.47 -14.17
C CYS A 13 -29.67 4.63 -12.94
N SER A 14 -29.09 5.05 -11.81
CA SER A 14 -29.84 5.33 -10.57
C SER A 14 -30.93 6.38 -10.80
N LYS A 15 -30.62 7.46 -11.52
CA LYS A 15 -31.57 8.53 -11.80
C LYS A 15 -32.73 8.09 -12.68
N VAL A 16 -32.50 7.19 -13.65
CA VAL A 16 -33.58 6.62 -14.47
C VAL A 16 -34.49 5.74 -13.62
N ALA A 17 -33.94 4.87 -12.78
CA ALA A 17 -34.71 3.99 -11.90
C ALA A 17 -35.55 4.80 -10.88
N GLN A 18 -34.96 5.83 -10.27
CA GLN A 18 -35.63 6.74 -9.35
C GLN A 18 -36.77 7.52 -10.04
N THR A 19 -36.51 8.08 -11.23
CA THR A 19 -37.54 8.79 -12.01
C THR A 19 -38.71 7.87 -12.37
N ARG A 20 -38.44 6.60 -12.71
CA ARG A 20 -39.49 5.59 -12.96
C ARG A 20 -40.31 5.30 -11.70
N LEU A 21 -39.67 5.23 -10.53
CA LEU A 21 -40.33 4.95 -9.26
C LEU A 21 -41.22 6.12 -8.83
N GLU A 22 -40.73 7.35 -8.94
CA GLU A 22 -41.51 8.57 -8.69
C GLU A 22 -42.73 8.67 -9.61
N THR A 23 -42.57 8.34 -10.89
CA THR A 23 -43.67 8.34 -11.86
C THR A 23 -44.76 7.34 -11.49
N ARG A 24 -44.39 6.13 -11.05
CA ARG A 24 -45.36 5.11 -10.60
C ARG A 24 -46.04 5.49 -9.28
N THR A 25 -45.32 6.12 -8.36
CA THR A 25 -45.84 6.54 -7.05
C THR A 25 -46.85 7.69 -7.15
N ARG A 26 -46.78 8.50 -8.22
CA ARG A 26 -47.69 9.63 -8.48
C ARG A 26 -48.98 9.24 -9.24
N ARG A 27 -49.19 7.97 -9.57
CA ARG A 27 -50.40 7.53 -10.30
C ARG A 27 -51.65 7.69 -9.42
N PRO A 28 -52.74 8.25 -9.94
CA PRO A 28 -53.95 8.47 -9.15
C PRO A 28 -54.69 7.15 -8.85
N ASN A 29 -54.99 6.93 -7.57
CA ASN A 29 -55.88 5.95 -6.92
C ASN A 29 -56.19 4.60 -7.63
N VAL A 30 -56.80 4.61 -8.82
CA VAL A 30 -57.23 3.40 -9.55
C VAL A 30 -56.08 2.76 -10.33
N GLU A 31 -55.01 3.50 -10.66
CA GLU A 31 -53.84 3.00 -11.40
C GLU A 31 -52.63 2.66 -10.50
N ALA A 32 -52.80 2.81 -9.18
CA ALA A 32 -51.79 2.45 -8.19
C ALA A 32 -51.75 0.92 -7.99
N CYS A 33 -51.39 0.20 -9.05
CA CYS A 33 -51.18 -1.24 -8.97
C CYS A 33 -49.89 -1.52 -8.20
N ARG A 34 -50.00 -2.10 -6.99
CA ARG A 34 -48.88 -2.75 -6.29
C ARG A 34 -48.54 -4.08 -6.96
N ASP A 35 -48.20 -4.00 -8.25
CA ASP A 35 -47.90 -5.15 -9.08
C ASP A 35 -46.45 -5.63 -8.87
N SER A 36 -46.11 -6.75 -9.50
CA SER A 36 -44.75 -7.29 -9.43
C SER A 36 -43.70 -6.30 -9.95
N ALA A 37 -44.04 -5.48 -10.94
CA ALA A 37 -43.11 -4.53 -11.54
C ALA A 37 -42.77 -3.36 -10.60
N MET A 38 -43.72 -2.94 -9.75
CA MET A 38 -43.48 -1.96 -8.69
C MET A 38 -42.52 -2.51 -7.63
N HIS A 39 -42.73 -3.74 -7.18
CA HIS A 39 -41.85 -4.39 -6.19
C HIS A 39 -40.42 -4.57 -6.73
N SER A 40 -40.29 -5.07 -7.97
CA SER A 40 -38.98 -5.22 -8.63
C SER A 40 -38.26 -3.88 -8.79
N LEU A 41 -38.98 -2.81 -9.14
CA LEU A 41 -38.38 -1.48 -9.29
C LEU A 41 -37.87 -0.91 -7.96
N ILE A 42 -38.60 -1.11 -6.87
CA ILE A 42 -38.15 -0.70 -5.53
C ILE A 42 -36.86 -1.45 -5.16
N GLN A 43 -36.84 -2.77 -5.40
CA GLN A 43 -35.65 -3.60 -5.13
C GLN A 43 -34.45 -3.16 -5.99
N GLU A 44 -34.68 -2.86 -7.26
CA GLU A 44 -33.65 -2.34 -8.17
C GLU A 44 -33.08 -1.01 -7.68
N VAL A 45 -33.92 -0.05 -7.30
CA VAL A 45 -33.48 1.24 -6.75
C VAL A 45 -32.65 1.05 -5.47
N HIS A 46 -33.07 0.18 -4.56
CA HIS A 46 -32.29 -0.12 -3.36
C HIS A 46 -30.97 -0.81 -3.69
N GLY A 47 -30.98 -1.79 -4.61
CA GLY A 47 -29.78 -2.51 -5.04
C GLY A 47 -28.77 -1.59 -5.71
N LEU A 48 -29.22 -0.65 -6.55
CA LEU A 48 -28.38 0.37 -7.16
C LEU A 48 -27.76 1.27 -6.10
N HIS A 49 -28.53 1.78 -5.12
CA HIS A 49 -27.96 2.59 -4.05
C HIS A 49 -26.91 1.85 -3.21
N ALA A 50 -27.13 0.57 -2.90
CA ALA A 50 -26.17 -0.24 -2.17
C ALA A 50 -24.88 -0.45 -3.00
N ALA A 51 -25.02 -0.81 -4.28
CA ALA A 51 -23.88 -0.99 -5.17
C ALA A 51 -23.04 0.29 -5.32
N ILE A 52 -23.70 1.45 -5.41
CA ILE A 52 -23.03 2.76 -5.45
C ILE A 52 -22.21 3.00 -4.20
N ALA A 53 -22.82 2.78 -3.02
CA ALA A 53 -22.15 2.96 -1.75
C ALA A 53 -20.92 2.03 -1.62
N ASP A 54 -21.06 0.76 -2.02
CA ASP A 54 -19.98 -0.22 -1.99
C ASP A 54 -18.84 0.14 -2.94
N LEU A 55 -19.16 0.61 -4.16
CA LEU A 55 -18.16 1.04 -5.13
C LEU A 55 -17.40 2.27 -4.64
N HIS A 56 -18.07 3.25 -4.05
CA HIS A 56 -17.42 4.41 -3.45
C HIS A 56 -16.52 4.02 -2.26
N ALA A 57 -16.98 3.12 -1.40
CA ALA A 57 -16.18 2.62 -0.28
C ALA A 57 -14.90 1.92 -0.77
N LYS A 58 -15.01 1.06 -1.79
CA LYS A 58 -13.86 0.40 -2.42
C LYS A 58 -12.91 1.39 -3.07
N LEU A 59 -13.44 2.35 -3.84
CA LEU A 59 -12.62 3.38 -4.47
C LEU A 59 -11.79 4.14 -3.42
N HIS A 60 -12.44 4.59 -2.34
CA HIS A 60 -11.77 5.29 -1.26
C HIS A 60 -10.73 4.40 -0.55
N GLN A 61 -11.02 3.11 -0.37
CA GLN A 61 -10.07 2.16 0.20
C GLN A 61 -8.81 2.03 -0.68
N GLU A 62 -8.99 1.87 -1.99
CA GLU A 62 -7.87 1.75 -2.94
C GLU A 62 -7.06 3.04 -3.04
N GLU A 63 -7.72 4.21 -3.07
CA GLU A 63 -7.05 5.51 -3.05
C GLU A 63 -6.17 5.67 -1.79
N ASN A 64 -6.68 5.28 -0.62
CA ASN A 64 -5.91 5.29 0.62
C ASN A 64 -4.74 4.31 0.58
N ALA A 65 -4.94 3.09 0.07
CA ALA A 65 -3.87 2.11 -0.09
C ALA A 65 -2.75 2.64 -0.98
N VAL A 66 -3.09 3.32 -2.08
CA VAL A 66 -2.12 3.97 -2.96
C VAL A 66 -1.33 5.05 -2.21
N GLN A 67 -1.99 5.92 -1.44
CA GLN A 67 -1.30 6.95 -0.66
C GLN A 67 -0.32 6.33 0.37
N GLN A 68 -0.74 5.25 1.05
CA GLN A 68 0.11 4.54 1.99
C GLN A 68 1.33 3.93 1.30
N LEU A 69 1.14 3.26 0.14
CA LEU A 69 2.24 2.68 -0.63
C LEU A 69 3.23 3.74 -1.12
N LEU A 70 2.74 4.89 -1.58
CA LEU A 70 3.60 6.02 -1.97
C LEU A 70 4.41 6.55 -0.80
N HIS A 71 3.80 6.67 0.39
CA HIS A 71 4.51 7.07 1.60
C HIS A 71 5.61 6.06 1.96
N THR A 72 5.26 4.78 2.05
CA THR A 72 6.22 3.70 2.36
C THR A 72 7.35 3.66 1.35
N LYS A 73 7.06 3.81 0.06
CA LYS A 73 8.09 3.88 -1.00
C LYS A 73 9.07 5.02 -0.72
N SER A 74 8.57 6.22 -0.47
CA SER A 74 9.41 7.39 -0.18
C SER A 74 10.31 7.17 1.03
N THR A 75 9.77 6.60 2.11
CA THR A 75 10.56 6.24 3.30
C THR A 75 11.67 5.24 2.97
N LEU A 76 11.37 4.19 2.20
CA LEU A 76 12.36 3.19 1.82
C LEU A 76 13.45 3.76 0.90
N GLU A 77 13.09 4.65 -0.03
CA GLU A 77 14.06 5.34 -0.89
C GLU A 77 15.00 6.23 -0.08
N GLN A 78 14.48 6.93 0.93
CA GLN A 78 15.28 7.71 1.86
C GLN A 78 16.25 6.83 2.67
N ASP A 79 15.76 5.74 3.26
CA ASP A 79 16.59 4.81 4.03
C ASP A 79 17.69 4.18 3.18
N LEU A 80 17.38 3.82 1.94
CA LEU A 80 18.36 3.28 0.99
C LEU A 80 19.43 4.32 0.69
N SER A 81 19.06 5.57 0.43
CA SER A 81 19.99 6.68 0.21
C SER A 81 20.94 6.88 1.41
N ILE A 82 20.40 6.89 2.63
CA ILE A 82 21.20 7.01 3.86
C ILE A 82 22.17 5.84 3.99
N LYS A 83 21.70 4.60 3.85
CA LYS A 83 22.55 3.40 3.94
C LYS A 83 23.64 3.39 2.87
N SER A 84 23.32 3.78 1.65
CA SER A 84 24.28 3.90 0.55
C SER A 84 25.36 4.93 0.87
N ASN A 85 25.01 6.07 1.47
CA ASN A 85 25.97 7.08 1.91
C ASN A 85 26.86 6.56 3.04
N SER A 86 26.28 5.90 4.06
CA SER A 86 27.05 5.30 5.15
C SER A 86 28.07 4.28 4.64
N LEU A 87 27.68 3.39 3.71
CA LEU A 87 28.58 2.43 3.09
C LEU A 87 29.68 3.11 2.27
N PHE A 88 29.34 4.16 1.52
CA PHE A 88 30.33 4.94 0.77
C PHE A 88 31.38 5.56 1.70
N ILE A 89 30.93 6.15 2.82
CA ILE A 89 31.84 6.73 3.83
C ILE A 89 32.73 5.66 4.44
N ASP A 90 32.17 4.53 4.88
CA ASP A 90 32.93 3.45 5.52
C ASP A 90 34.02 2.93 4.57
N SER A 91 33.63 2.58 3.33
CA SER A 91 34.53 2.01 2.33
C SER A 91 35.58 2.98 1.79
N ASN A 92 35.23 4.24 1.50
CA ASN A 92 36.12 5.17 0.79
C ASN A 92 36.86 6.13 1.73
N LYS A 93 36.29 6.44 2.89
CA LYS A 93 36.87 7.42 3.83
C LYS A 93 37.48 6.75 5.06
N VAL A 94 36.81 5.74 5.63
CA VAL A 94 37.21 5.14 6.92
C VAL A 94 38.18 3.98 6.73
N MET A 95 37.99 3.10 5.73
CA MET A 95 38.87 1.95 5.51
C MET A 95 40.33 2.34 5.27
N GLY A 96 40.59 3.47 4.59
CA GLY A 96 41.95 3.99 4.42
C GLY A 96 42.62 4.34 5.75
N ILE A 97 41.89 5.03 6.63
CA ILE A 97 42.35 5.41 7.98
C ILE A 97 42.56 4.16 8.86
N ARG A 98 41.68 3.17 8.76
CA ARG A 98 41.78 1.92 9.54
C ARG A 98 43.00 1.09 9.12
N ARG A 99 43.36 1.08 7.83
CA ARG A 99 44.59 0.44 7.34
C ARG A 99 45.84 1.16 7.83
N THR A 100 45.87 2.49 7.83
CA THR A 100 47.06 3.22 8.33
C THR A 100 47.24 3.07 9.83
N PHE A 101 46.16 2.96 10.61
CA PHE A 101 46.24 2.71 12.05
C PHE A 101 46.79 1.31 12.38
N THR A 102 46.48 0.30 11.57
CA THR A 102 46.96 -1.08 11.76
C THR A 102 48.39 -1.29 11.24
N MET A 103 48.81 -0.56 10.20
CA MET A 103 50.18 -0.62 9.64
C MET A 103 51.19 0.26 10.41
N GLY A 104 50.74 1.08 11.36
CA GLY A 104 51.58 1.95 12.18
C GLY A 104 52.03 1.33 13.52
N ILE A 105 51.59 0.11 13.84
CA ILE A 105 52.14 -0.64 14.97
C ILE A 105 53.32 -1.43 14.41
N PRO A 106 54.58 -1.08 14.73
CA PRO A 106 55.69 -1.94 14.38
C PRO A 106 55.44 -3.30 15.04
N GLU A 107 55.38 -4.36 14.25
CA GLU A 107 55.44 -5.72 14.76
C GLU A 107 56.72 -5.81 15.60
N LYS A 108 56.59 -5.67 16.92
CA LYS A 108 57.61 -6.15 17.83
C LYS A 108 57.61 -7.64 17.63
N SER A 109 58.71 -8.14 17.06
CA SER A 109 59.10 -9.54 16.99
C SER A 109 58.69 -10.27 18.27
N PHE A 110 57.51 -10.88 18.27
CA PHE A 110 57.13 -11.87 19.26
C PHE A 110 57.39 -13.20 18.60
N SER A 111 58.49 -13.82 19.02
CA SER A 111 58.89 -15.15 18.60
C SER A 111 57.67 -16.08 18.56
N THR A 112 57.27 -16.49 17.36
CA THR A 112 56.27 -17.55 17.17
C THR A 112 56.92 -18.88 17.52
N SER A 113 57.13 -19.13 18.80
CA SER A 113 57.15 -20.47 19.36
C SER A 113 55.86 -20.63 20.16
N LEU A 114 54.98 -21.51 19.68
CA LEU A 114 53.65 -21.86 20.20
C LEU A 114 52.53 -20.85 19.94
N LEU A 115 51.86 -21.00 18.79
CA LEU A 115 50.41 -20.92 18.73
C LEU A 115 49.88 -21.78 17.57
N SER A 116 50.07 -23.10 17.67
CA SER A 116 49.16 -24.05 17.02
C SER A 116 48.05 -24.36 18.00
N SER A 117 47.03 -23.51 18.06
CA SER A 117 45.76 -23.91 18.67
C SER A 117 44.63 -23.19 17.95
N HIS A 118 43.92 -23.99 17.15
CA HIS A 118 42.67 -23.63 16.51
C HIS A 118 41.65 -23.16 17.56
N PRO A 119 40.78 -22.19 17.22
CA PRO A 119 39.78 -21.65 18.14
C PRO A 119 38.55 -22.55 18.37
N PHE A 120 38.63 -23.87 18.09
CA PHE A 120 37.48 -24.79 18.23
C PHE A 120 37.60 -25.86 19.32
N ASP A 121 38.73 -25.99 20.02
CA ASP A 121 38.93 -27.10 20.98
C ASP A 121 38.45 -26.85 22.42
N LEU A 122 37.53 -25.90 22.65
CA LEU A 122 37.03 -25.60 24.00
C LEU A 122 35.52 -25.70 24.21
N ILE A 123 34.83 -26.57 23.46
CA ILE A 123 33.47 -27.02 23.79
C ILE A 123 33.34 -28.52 23.51
N ALA A 124 33.83 -29.34 24.46
CA ALA A 124 33.38 -30.71 24.67
C ALA A 124 33.78 -31.17 26.09
N LEU A 125 32.98 -30.79 27.08
CA LEU A 125 32.72 -31.60 28.27
C LEU A 125 31.30 -31.34 28.77
#